data_AF-A0A6L5H5Y3-F1
#
_entry.id   AF-A0A6L5H5Y3-F1
#
_cell.length_a   1.000
_cell.length_b   1.000
_cell.length_c   1.000
_cell.angle_alpha   90.00
_cell.angle_beta   90.00
_cell.angle_gamma   90.00
#
_symmetry.space_group_name_H-M   'P 1'
#
loop_
_entity.id
_entity.type
_entity.pdbx_description
1 polymer ?
#
loop_
_entity_poly.entity_id
_entity_poly.type
_entity_poly.pdbx_seq_one_letter_code
_entity_poly.pdbx_strand_id
1 'polypeptide(L)'
;HTKSHYNHKKPQEILRERSKALRKTIYQHSEDIKIEFPKKPQEDNLEAELTYTEELMAVVEKHKELLALPAVSQKFNYLKEAVEDDLEHLEASVKEEARLGHKTADTSFYGYKSHIAMTDERIITACVVTSGEQSDGKYLPELYAKTKENSLDIETIIGDAAYSGKDNIQLARKEKIHLVSKLNPSVSKGYRKEEDAFEFNKDAGLFVCPEGHMAVRKARTGKKYQNK
;
A
#
# COMPACT_ATOMS: atom_id res chain seq x y z
N HIS A 1 11.28 -4.39 0.90
CA HIS A 1 10.41 -3.50 1.70
C HIS A 1 11.26 -2.73 2.68
N THR A 2 11.31 -1.43 2.55
CA THR A 2 11.95 -0.53 3.51
C THR A 2 10.91 -0.21 4.60
N LYS A 3 11.19 -0.57 5.85
CA LYS A 3 10.43 -0.03 7.00
C LYS A 3 10.95 1.38 7.22
N SER A 4 10.07 2.39 7.23
CA SER A 4 10.52 3.75 7.53
C SER A 4 10.91 3.85 9.01
N HIS A 5 11.95 4.63 9.27
CA HIS A 5 12.44 4.99 10.62
C HIS A 5 11.64 6.15 11.24
N TYR A 6 10.40 6.38 10.80
CA TYR A 6 9.68 7.60 11.18
C TYR A 6 9.25 7.56 12.66
N ASN A 7 9.43 8.70 13.33
CA ASN A 7 9.46 8.93 14.78
C ASN A 7 8.38 8.18 15.60
N HIS A 8 8.77 7.71 16.78
CA HIS A 8 7.90 7.04 17.76
C HIS A 8 6.77 7.91 18.37
N LYS A 9 6.72 9.22 18.07
CA LYS A 9 5.72 10.13 18.61
C LYS A 9 4.68 10.49 17.56
N LYS A 10 3.41 10.53 17.96
CA LYS A 10 2.32 10.96 17.07
C LYS A 10 2.41 12.48 16.85
N PRO A 11 2.04 13.01 15.67
CA PRO A 11 1.98 14.46 15.43
C PRO A 11 1.18 15.23 16.51
N GLN A 12 0.06 14.67 16.94
CA GLN A 12 -0.74 15.16 18.06
C GLN A 12 0.06 15.39 19.36
N GLU A 13 0.98 14.47 19.69
CA GLU A 13 1.81 14.56 20.90
C GLU A 13 2.83 15.69 20.77
N ILE A 14 3.38 15.90 19.56
CA ILE A 14 4.33 16.97 19.27
C ILE A 14 3.65 18.33 19.42
N LEU A 15 2.45 18.51 18.85
CA LEU A 15 1.64 19.73 19.01
C LEU A 15 1.31 20.01 20.48
N ARG A 16 0.89 18.98 21.23
CA ARG A 16 0.62 19.08 22.68
C ARG A 16 1.86 19.49 23.48
N GLU A 17 3.02 18.94 23.16
CA GLU A 17 4.27 19.29 23.85
C GLU A 17 4.67 20.74 23.56
N ARG A 18 4.63 21.17 22.29
CA ARG A 18 5.01 22.54 21.87
C ARG A 18 4.03 23.59 22.40
N SER A 19 2.72 23.33 22.35
CA SER A 19 1.69 24.25 22.89
C SER A 19 1.82 24.43 24.41
N LYS A 20 2.07 23.34 25.15
CA LYS A 20 2.36 23.40 26.59
C LYS A 20 3.63 24.19 26.88
N ALA A 21 4.69 23.98 26.10
CA ALA A 21 5.96 24.67 26.27
C ALA A 21 5.83 26.18 26.07
N LEU A 22 5.04 26.61 25.07
CA LEU A 22 4.73 28.01 24.79
C LEU A 22 3.90 28.65 25.92
N ARG A 23 2.82 27.99 26.36
CA ARG A 23 2.00 28.45 27.50
C ARG A 23 2.83 28.61 28.77
N LYS A 24 3.69 27.64 29.07
CA LYS A 24 4.55 27.67 30.27
C LYS A 24 5.49 28.88 30.26
N THR A 25 6.06 29.24 29.11
CA THR A 25 6.89 30.44 28.99
C THR A 25 6.08 31.72 29.11
N ILE A 26 4.88 31.78 28.54
CA ILE A 26 4.03 32.97 28.69
C ILE A 26 3.64 33.17 30.15
N TYR A 27 3.32 32.10 30.89
CA TYR A 27 2.99 32.18 32.31
C TYR A 27 4.15 32.64 33.20
N GLN A 28 5.40 32.51 32.76
CA GLN A 28 6.54 33.05 33.49
C GLN A 28 6.63 34.57 33.42
N HIS A 29 5.99 35.19 32.42
CA HIS A 29 6.05 36.62 32.16
C HIS A 29 4.73 37.34 32.46
N SER A 30 3.59 36.68 32.24
CA SER A 30 2.26 37.25 32.47
C SER A 30 1.25 36.16 32.81
N GLU A 31 0.75 36.16 34.05
CA GLU A 31 -0.24 35.17 34.50
C GLU A 31 -1.67 35.54 34.09
N ASP A 32 -1.96 36.82 33.86
CA ASP A 32 -3.30 37.34 33.62
C ASP A 32 -3.91 36.86 32.28
N ILE A 33 -3.04 36.53 31.31
CA ILE A 33 -3.40 36.06 29.97
C ILE A 33 -3.98 34.62 30.02
N LYS A 34 -3.91 33.94 31.17
CA LYS A 34 -4.55 32.63 31.40
C LYS A 34 -6.05 32.63 31.09
N ILE A 35 -6.73 33.76 31.25
CA ILE A 35 -8.18 33.91 31.07
C ILE A 35 -8.57 33.94 29.59
N GLU A 36 -7.69 34.44 28.73
CA GLU A 36 -7.94 34.60 27.29
C GLU A 36 -7.59 33.35 26.47
N PHE A 37 -6.89 32.38 27.05
CA PHE A 37 -6.49 31.18 26.32
C PHE A 37 -7.66 30.23 26.07
N PRO A 38 -7.70 29.59 24.89
CA PRO A 38 -8.72 28.60 24.57
C PRO A 38 -8.68 27.41 25.52
N LYS A 39 -9.83 26.77 25.70
CA LYS A 39 -9.95 25.53 26.47
C LYS A 39 -9.23 24.42 25.71
N LYS A 40 -8.57 23.53 26.45
CA LYS A 40 -7.90 22.37 25.85
C LYS A 40 -8.94 21.47 25.17
N PRO A 41 -8.61 20.85 24.02
CA PRO A 41 -9.51 19.91 23.37
C PRO A 41 -9.79 18.72 24.30
N GLN A 42 -11.05 18.28 24.34
CA GLN A 42 -11.45 17.05 25.05
C GLN A 42 -11.32 15.81 24.17
N GLU A 43 -11.30 15.99 22.86
CA GLU A 43 -11.19 14.91 21.87
C GLU A 43 -9.71 14.60 21.57
N ASP A 44 -9.40 13.32 21.40
CA ASP A 44 -8.05 12.85 21.06
C ASP A 44 -7.83 12.79 19.53
N ASN A 45 -8.25 13.85 18.84
CA ASN A 45 -8.15 13.98 17.38
C ASN A 45 -7.14 15.08 16.98
N LEU A 46 -6.48 14.91 15.84
CA LEU A 46 -5.45 15.82 15.33
C LEU A 46 -6.06 17.13 14.86
N GLU A 47 -7.21 17.07 14.19
CA GLU A 47 -7.97 18.26 13.77
C GLU A 47 -8.37 19.15 14.97
N ALA A 48 -8.81 18.52 16.07
CA ALA A 48 -9.16 19.22 17.30
C ALA A 48 -7.93 19.85 17.98
N GLU A 49 -6.76 19.20 17.89
CA GLU A 49 -5.52 19.76 18.42
C GLU A 49 -4.97 20.90 17.53
N LEU A 50 -5.11 20.80 16.20
CA LEU A 50 -4.71 21.84 15.26
C LEU A 50 -5.52 23.11 15.43
N THR A 51 -6.86 22.99 15.45
CA THR A 51 -7.77 24.11 15.71
C THR A 51 -7.46 24.79 17.04
N TYR A 52 -7.20 24.01 18.09
CA TYR A 52 -6.75 24.54 19.38
C TYR A 52 -5.43 25.30 19.28
N THR A 53 -4.43 24.76 18.56
CA THR A 53 -3.13 25.44 18.39
C THR A 53 -3.24 26.71 17.58
N GLU A 54 -4.09 26.76 16.56
CA GLU A 54 -4.37 27.96 15.76
C GLU A 54 -5.04 29.05 16.59
N GLU A 55 -6.08 28.70 17.36
CA GLU A 55 -6.74 29.64 18.27
C GLU A 55 -5.75 30.19 19.32
N LEU A 56 -4.87 29.33 19.84
CA LEU A 56 -3.84 29.73 20.79
C LEU A 56 -2.84 30.69 20.15
N MET A 57 -2.40 30.42 18.92
CA MET A 57 -1.50 31.31 18.18
C MET A 57 -2.16 32.66 17.91
N ALA A 58 -3.42 32.68 17.49
CA ALA A 58 -4.18 33.90 17.22
C ALA A 58 -4.34 34.80 18.47
N VAL A 59 -4.46 34.21 19.67
CA VAL A 59 -4.46 34.97 20.94
C VAL A 59 -3.08 35.58 21.21
N VAL A 60 -2.00 34.83 20.99
CA VAL A 60 -0.62 35.33 21.22
C VAL A 60 -0.24 36.42 20.22
N GLU A 61 -0.68 36.33 18.96
CA GLU A 61 -0.43 37.35 17.93
C GLU A 61 -1.06 38.70 18.24
N LYS A 62 -2.18 38.73 18.97
CA LYS A 62 -2.82 39.97 19.44
C LYS A 62 -1.95 40.69 20.47
N HIS A 63 -1.16 39.94 21.24
CA HIS A 63 -0.29 40.45 22.30
C HIS A 63 1.15 40.61 21.80
N LYS A 64 1.38 41.63 20.97
CA LYS A 64 2.71 41.94 20.40
C LYS A 64 3.82 42.13 21.45
N GLU A 65 3.46 42.53 22.66
CA GLU A 65 4.37 42.69 23.80
C GLU A 65 5.00 41.36 24.25
N LEU A 66 4.25 40.26 24.17
CA LEU A 66 4.76 38.92 24.48
C LEU A 66 5.67 38.40 23.37
N LEU A 67 5.34 38.69 22.11
CA LEU A 67 6.15 38.29 20.96
C LEU A 67 7.46 39.07 20.85
N ALA A 68 7.57 40.23 21.49
CA ALA A 68 8.84 40.96 21.60
C ALA A 68 9.86 40.23 22.48
N LEU A 69 9.42 39.30 23.34
CA LEU A 69 10.31 38.49 24.17
C LEU A 69 10.94 37.36 23.35
N PRO A 70 12.29 37.28 23.24
CA PRO A 70 12.95 36.28 22.40
C PRO A 70 12.59 34.84 22.75
N ALA A 71 12.42 34.53 24.05
CA ALA A 71 12.06 33.19 24.53
C ALA A 71 10.64 32.76 24.14
N VAL A 72 9.71 33.72 24.01
CA VAL A 72 8.32 33.47 23.60
C VAL A 72 8.26 33.42 22.07
N SER A 73 8.89 34.36 21.38
CA SER A 73 8.97 34.41 19.91
C SER A 73 9.56 33.12 19.33
N GLN A 74 10.67 32.63 19.89
CA GLN A 74 11.29 31.40 19.42
C GLN A 74 10.36 30.19 19.54
N LYS A 75 9.67 30.04 20.67
CA LYS A 75 8.71 28.93 20.88
C LYS A 75 7.45 29.07 20.05
N PHE A 76 7.02 30.31 19.79
CA PHE A 76 5.90 30.59 18.91
C PHE A 76 6.23 30.19 17.47
N ASN A 77 7.42 30.54 16.96
CA ASN A 77 7.86 30.14 15.63
C ASN A 77 8.00 28.61 15.52
N TYR A 78 8.56 27.93 16.52
CA TYR A 78 8.59 26.47 16.53
C TYR A 78 7.20 25.82 16.55
N LEU A 79 6.21 26.43 17.21
CA LEU A 79 4.85 25.93 17.18
C LEU A 79 4.23 26.15 15.80
N LYS A 80 4.45 27.32 15.20
CA LYS A 80 3.98 27.67 13.86
C LYS A 80 4.53 26.72 12.79
N GLU A 81 5.84 26.46 12.79
CA GLU A 81 6.47 25.47 11.92
C GLU A 81 5.84 24.08 12.09
N ALA A 82 5.53 23.67 13.33
CA ALA A 82 4.88 22.37 13.58
C ALA A 82 3.49 22.28 12.95
N VAL A 83 2.72 23.36 13.05
CA VAL A 83 1.36 23.43 12.49
C VAL A 83 1.41 23.44 10.97
N GLU A 84 2.34 24.20 10.37
CA GLU A 84 2.56 24.21 8.93
C GLU A 84 2.98 22.82 8.41
N ASP A 85 3.96 22.18 9.06
CA ASP A 85 4.39 20.80 8.72
C ASP A 85 3.24 19.78 8.84
N ASP A 86 2.45 19.86 9.91
CA ASP A 86 1.33 18.94 10.15
C ASP A 86 0.16 19.17 9.18
N LEU A 87 -0.08 20.43 8.77
CA LEU A 87 -1.05 20.76 7.72
C LEU A 87 -0.60 20.26 6.35
N GLU A 88 0.67 20.46 5.99
CA GLU A 88 1.25 19.91 4.76
C GLU A 88 1.17 18.37 4.76
N HIS A 89 1.47 17.73 5.88
CA HIS A 89 1.32 16.29 6.04
C HIS A 89 -0.14 15.83 5.95
N LEU A 90 -1.10 16.55 6.54
CA LEU A 90 -2.53 16.26 6.40
C LEU A 90 -2.99 16.37 4.95
N GLU A 91 -2.60 17.43 4.24
CA GLU A 91 -2.94 17.62 2.84
C GLU A 91 -2.33 16.53 1.95
N ALA A 92 -1.09 16.11 2.24
CA ALA A 92 -0.47 14.96 1.61
C ALA A 92 -1.27 13.69 1.89
N SER A 93 -1.67 13.46 3.15
CA SER A 93 -2.45 12.30 3.60
C SER A 93 -3.81 12.19 2.90
N VAL A 94 -4.50 13.31 2.66
CA VAL A 94 -5.80 13.33 1.94
C VAL A 94 -5.62 13.00 0.46
N LYS A 95 -4.43 13.25 -0.11
CA LYS A 95 -4.05 12.86 -1.48
C LYS A 95 -3.41 11.47 -1.57
N GLU A 96 -3.26 10.74 -0.46
CA GLU A 96 -2.60 9.45 -0.47
C GLU A 96 -3.54 8.34 -0.94
N GLU A 97 -3.32 7.85 -2.16
CA GLU A 97 -3.79 6.54 -2.63
C GLU A 97 -3.16 5.37 -1.85
N ALA A 98 -2.39 5.63 -0.78
CA ALA A 98 -1.81 4.62 0.09
C ALA A 98 -2.92 3.80 0.76
N ARG A 99 -2.93 2.50 0.47
CA ARG A 99 -3.91 1.54 0.99
C ARG A 99 -3.20 0.42 1.75
N LEU A 100 -3.96 -0.26 2.59
CA LEU A 100 -3.47 -1.43 3.31
C LEU A 100 -3.26 -2.58 2.32
N GLY A 101 -2.03 -3.02 2.15
CA GLY A 101 -1.66 -4.22 1.41
C GLY A 101 -1.32 -5.39 2.32
N HIS A 102 -1.38 -6.60 1.79
CA HIS A 102 -0.97 -7.82 2.49
C HIS A 102 0.25 -8.44 1.81
N LYS A 103 1.28 -8.79 2.59
CA LYS A 103 2.44 -9.57 2.11
C LYS A 103 2.22 -11.06 2.31
N THR A 104 1.62 -11.42 3.44
CA THR A 104 1.19 -12.76 3.80
C THR A 104 -0.16 -12.68 4.50
N ALA A 105 -0.79 -13.83 4.77
CA ALA A 105 -2.04 -13.89 5.53
C ALA A 105 -1.96 -13.10 6.86
N ASP A 106 -0.80 -13.16 7.51
CA ASP A 106 -0.61 -12.60 8.85
C ASP A 106 0.12 -11.23 8.86
N THR A 107 0.60 -10.74 7.72
CA THR A 107 1.37 -9.49 7.67
C THR A 107 0.81 -8.50 6.66
N SER A 108 0.28 -7.39 7.17
CA SER A 108 -0.14 -6.24 6.39
C SER A 108 0.92 -5.13 6.40
N PHE A 109 0.83 -4.24 5.42
CA PHE A 109 1.61 -3.01 5.35
C PHE A 109 0.71 -1.89 4.85
N TYR A 110 0.93 -0.68 5.35
CA TYR A 110 0.28 0.51 4.82
C TYR A 110 1.26 1.21 3.88
N GLY A 111 0.85 1.41 2.62
CA GLY A 111 1.69 2.13 1.65
C GLY A 111 1.45 1.71 0.21
N TYR A 112 2.51 1.86 -0.59
CA TYR A 112 2.49 1.61 -2.03
C TYR A 112 3.17 0.29 -2.39
N LYS A 113 2.79 -0.23 -3.56
CA LYS A 113 3.38 -1.39 -4.18
C LYS A 113 4.04 -0.97 -5.48
N SER A 114 5.29 -1.40 -5.68
CA SER A 114 6.05 -1.10 -6.89
C SER A 114 6.18 -2.38 -7.71
N HIS A 115 5.69 -2.34 -8.94
CA HIS A 115 5.92 -3.39 -9.93
C HIS A 115 7.08 -2.93 -10.83
N ILE A 116 8.12 -3.74 -10.91
CA ILE A 116 9.37 -3.37 -11.60
C ILE A 116 9.66 -4.42 -12.66
N ALA A 117 9.97 -3.95 -13.87
CA ALA A 117 10.59 -4.76 -14.91
C ALA A 117 12.08 -4.43 -14.96
N MET A 118 12.90 -5.47 -15.10
CA MET A 118 14.36 -5.35 -15.16
C MET A 118 14.95 -6.33 -16.16
N THR A 119 16.11 -5.97 -16.72
CA THR A 119 16.92 -6.89 -17.50
C THR A 119 17.63 -7.91 -16.60
N ASP A 120 18.23 -8.92 -17.21
CA ASP A 120 19.16 -9.86 -16.56
C ASP A 120 20.37 -9.17 -15.91
N GLU A 121 20.85 -8.08 -16.52
CA GLU A 121 21.88 -7.19 -15.98
C GLU A 121 21.39 -6.30 -14.81
N ARG A 122 20.13 -6.46 -14.38
CA ARG A 122 19.46 -5.67 -13.32
C ARG A 122 19.26 -4.20 -13.66
N ILE A 123 19.21 -3.85 -14.94
CA ILE A 123 18.81 -2.51 -15.39
C ILE A 123 17.30 -2.41 -15.29
N ILE A 124 16.78 -1.41 -14.58
CA ILE A 124 15.35 -1.17 -14.47
C ILE A 124 14.85 -0.57 -15.78
N THR A 125 13.89 -1.24 -16.41
CA THR A 125 13.35 -0.84 -17.73
C THR A 125 11.97 -0.20 -17.62
N ALA A 126 11.20 -0.58 -16.61
CA ALA A 126 9.90 0.01 -16.33
C ALA A 126 9.56 -0.10 -14.84
N CYS A 127 8.81 0.88 -14.34
CA CYS A 127 8.27 0.89 -12.99
C CYS A 127 6.81 1.39 -13.02
N VAL A 128 5.95 0.74 -12.26
CA VAL A 128 4.56 1.14 -12.01
C VAL A 128 4.35 1.11 -10.52
N VAL A 129 3.88 2.23 -9.96
CA VAL A 129 3.57 2.35 -8.53
C VAL A 129 2.05 2.34 -8.36
N THR A 130 1.57 1.49 -7.47
CA THR A 130 0.15 1.26 -7.22
C THR A 130 -0.13 1.29 -5.72
N SER A 131 -1.41 1.42 -5.35
CA SER A 131 -1.82 1.29 -3.95
C SER A 131 -1.57 -0.13 -3.44
N GLY A 132 -1.29 -0.28 -2.13
CA GLY A 132 -0.90 -1.56 -1.52
C GLY A 132 -1.89 -2.71 -1.71
N GLU A 133 -3.17 -2.41 -1.96
CA GLU A 133 -4.24 -3.39 -2.17
C GLU A 133 -4.22 -4.07 -3.56
N GLN A 134 -3.49 -3.50 -4.53
CA GLN A 134 -3.56 -3.94 -5.92
C GLN A 134 -2.80 -5.25 -6.18
N SER A 135 -3.40 -6.09 -7.03
CA SER A 135 -2.87 -7.40 -7.42
C SER A 135 -1.77 -7.27 -8.49
N ASP A 136 -0.69 -8.04 -8.36
CA ASP A 136 0.48 -7.96 -9.27
C ASP A 136 0.18 -8.28 -10.73
N GLY A 137 -0.62 -9.33 -10.96
CA GLY A 137 -0.77 -9.94 -12.28
C GLY A 137 -1.33 -8.99 -13.36
N LYS A 138 -2.01 -7.91 -13.00
CA LYS A 138 -2.65 -6.99 -13.96
C LYS A 138 -1.69 -6.00 -14.62
N TYR A 139 -0.49 -5.80 -14.06
CA TYR A 139 0.41 -4.72 -14.48
C TYR A 139 1.49 -5.14 -15.48
N LEU A 140 1.56 -6.41 -15.86
CA LEU A 140 2.50 -6.90 -16.87
C LEU A 140 2.33 -6.24 -18.24
N PRO A 141 1.10 -6.01 -18.77
CA PRO A 141 0.91 -5.29 -20.03
C PRO A 141 1.47 -3.87 -20.01
N GLU A 142 1.31 -3.14 -18.90
CA GLU A 142 1.83 -1.78 -18.75
C GLU A 142 3.36 -1.76 -18.67
N LEU A 143 3.95 -2.68 -17.89
CA LEU A 143 5.40 -2.85 -17.80
C LEU A 143 6.02 -3.21 -19.15
N TYR A 144 5.35 -4.07 -19.91
CA TYR A 144 5.77 -4.45 -21.26
C TYR A 144 5.73 -3.25 -22.21
N ALA A 145 4.63 -2.49 -22.21
CA ALA A 145 4.49 -1.29 -23.06
C ALA A 145 5.60 -0.25 -22.77
N LYS A 146 5.85 0.06 -21.50
CA LYS A 146 6.92 0.99 -21.08
C LYS A 146 8.31 0.49 -21.46
N THR A 147 8.57 -0.81 -21.32
CA THR A 147 9.87 -1.38 -21.70
C THR A 147 10.08 -1.31 -23.22
N LYS A 148 9.02 -1.51 -24.01
CA LYS A 148 9.05 -1.39 -25.46
C LYS A 148 9.24 0.06 -25.93
N GLU A 149 8.62 1.03 -25.24
CA GLU A 149 8.83 2.46 -25.47
C GLU A 149 10.30 2.86 -25.25
N ASN A 150 10.95 2.24 -24.27
CA ASN A 150 12.38 2.40 -24.01
C ASN A 150 13.29 1.67 -25.03
N SER A 151 12.73 1.23 -26.17
CA SER A 151 13.45 0.65 -27.32
C SER A 151 14.23 -0.63 -26.99
N LEU A 152 13.75 -1.41 -26.02
CA LEU A 152 14.29 -2.73 -25.70
C LEU A 152 13.47 -3.83 -26.40
N ASP A 153 14.18 -4.72 -27.09
CA ASP A 153 13.59 -5.93 -27.67
C ASP A 153 13.43 -7.00 -26.59
N ILE A 154 12.19 -7.46 -26.40
CA ILE A 154 11.82 -8.41 -25.34
C ILE A 154 11.51 -9.76 -25.97
N GLU A 155 12.39 -10.73 -25.78
CA GLU A 155 12.17 -12.10 -26.23
C GLU A 155 11.45 -12.94 -25.17
N THR A 156 11.85 -12.77 -23.90
CA THR A 156 11.39 -13.60 -22.77
C THR A 156 11.06 -12.73 -21.56
N ILE A 157 9.94 -13.01 -20.91
CA ILE A 157 9.52 -12.41 -19.64
C ILE A 157 9.51 -13.51 -18.58
N ILE A 158 10.25 -13.31 -17.49
CA ILE A 158 10.27 -14.20 -16.33
C ILE A 158 9.50 -13.53 -15.20
N GLY A 159 8.46 -14.19 -14.69
CA GLY A 159 7.60 -13.66 -13.65
C GLY A 159 7.23 -14.70 -12.60
N ASP A 160 6.74 -14.23 -11.46
CA ASP A 160 6.21 -15.08 -10.40
C ASP A 160 4.87 -15.75 -10.82
N ALA A 161 4.27 -16.50 -9.90
CA ALA A 161 3.00 -17.18 -10.16
C ALA A 161 1.82 -16.23 -10.42
N ALA A 162 1.83 -15.01 -9.88
CA ALA A 162 0.75 -14.04 -10.09
C ALA A 162 0.71 -13.53 -11.54
N TYR A 163 1.83 -13.58 -12.26
CA TYR A 163 1.90 -13.19 -13.67
C TYR A 163 1.40 -14.27 -14.66
N SER A 164 1.06 -15.47 -14.18
CA SER A 164 0.50 -16.55 -15.02
C SER A 164 -0.99 -16.38 -15.38
N GLY A 165 -1.54 -15.18 -15.22
CA GLY A 165 -2.93 -14.86 -15.54
C GLY A 165 -3.27 -15.01 -17.02
N LYS A 166 -4.54 -15.30 -17.31
CA LYS A 166 -5.06 -15.50 -18.68
C LYS A 166 -4.72 -14.33 -19.61
N ASP A 167 -4.88 -13.10 -19.15
CA ASP A 167 -4.67 -11.90 -19.96
C ASP A 167 -3.18 -11.74 -20.34
N ASN A 168 -2.26 -12.06 -19.43
CA ASN A 168 -0.82 -12.04 -19.68
C ASN A 168 -0.40 -13.12 -20.67
N ILE A 169 -1.00 -14.32 -20.58
CA ILE A 169 -0.76 -15.40 -21.55
C ILE A 169 -1.26 -14.99 -22.94
N GLN A 170 -2.41 -14.33 -23.03
CA GLN A 170 -2.93 -13.82 -24.30
C GLN A 170 -2.04 -12.72 -24.88
N LEU A 171 -1.55 -11.80 -24.05
CA LEU A 171 -0.59 -10.77 -24.44
C LEU A 171 0.69 -11.39 -24.99
N ALA A 172 1.28 -12.35 -24.26
CA ALA A 172 2.49 -13.05 -24.68
C ALA A 172 2.31 -13.77 -26.03
N ARG A 173 1.15 -14.40 -26.27
CA ARG A 173 0.83 -15.01 -27.57
C ARG A 173 0.68 -14.00 -28.69
N LYS A 174 0.03 -12.86 -28.43
CA LYS A 174 -0.20 -11.81 -29.43
C LYS A 174 1.12 -11.17 -29.86
N GLU A 175 1.99 -10.87 -28.91
CA GLU A 175 3.29 -10.23 -29.14
C GLU A 175 4.40 -11.23 -29.48
N LYS A 176 4.11 -12.53 -29.45
CA LYS A 176 5.06 -13.64 -29.73
C LYS A 176 6.26 -13.67 -28.78
N ILE A 177 6.00 -13.52 -27.48
CA ILE A 177 7.00 -13.48 -26.41
C ILE A 177 6.89 -14.74 -25.55
N HIS A 178 8.03 -15.22 -25.05
CA HIS A 178 8.07 -16.33 -24.11
C HIS A 178 7.77 -15.86 -22.68
N LEU A 179 6.59 -16.19 -22.16
CA LEU A 179 6.25 -15.95 -20.75
C LEU A 179 6.59 -17.18 -19.91
N VAL A 180 7.59 -17.06 -19.05
CA VAL A 180 8.00 -18.08 -18.09
C VAL A 180 7.50 -17.68 -16.71
N SER A 181 6.43 -18.33 -16.25
CA SER A 181 5.88 -18.15 -14.91
C SER A 181 5.33 -19.46 -14.36
N LYS A 182 5.36 -19.63 -13.03
CA LYS A 182 4.74 -20.79 -12.39
C LYS A 182 3.22 -20.69 -12.55
N LEU A 183 2.59 -21.71 -13.10
CA LEU A 183 1.16 -21.66 -13.38
C LEU A 183 0.36 -21.62 -12.07
N ASN A 184 -0.44 -20.58 -11.89
CA ASN A 184 -1.30 -20.43 -10.72
C ASN A 184 -2.35 -21.56 -10.75
N PRO A 185 -2.50 -22.37 -9.68
CA PRO A 185 -3.46 -23.46 -9.63
C PRO A 185 -4.89 -23.04 -10.01
N SER A 186 -5.29 -21.80 -9.71
CA SER A 186 -6.60 -21.25 -10.07
C SER A 186 -6.82 -21.17 -11.59
N VAL A 187 -5.76 -21.04 -12.39
CA VAL A 187 -5.83 -20.98 -13.86
C VAL A 187 -5.98 -22.38 -14.46
N SER A 188 -5.33 -23.40 -13.90
CA SER A 188 -5.44 -24.80 -14.35
C SER A 188 -6.63 -25.57 -13.78
N LYS A 189 -6.92 -25.37 -12.49
CA LYS A 189 -7.86 -26.19 -11.71
C LYS A 189 -9.16 -25.46 -11.36
N GLY A 190 -9.23 -24.14 -11.59
CA GLY A 190 -10.35 -23.29 -11.17
C GLY A 190 -10.43 -23.14 -9.64
N TYR A 191 -11.48 -22.48 -9.15
CA TYR A 191 -11.80 -22.38 -7.71
C TYR A 191 -12.53 -23.63 -7.21
N ARG A 192 -12.05 -24.83 -7.57
CA ARG A 192 -12.65 -26.08 -7.09
C ARG A 192 -12.31 -26.28 -5.61
N LYS A 193 -13.27 -26.77 -4.84
CA LYS A 193 -13.04 -27.23 -3.46
C LYS A 193 -12.10 -28.44 -3.51
N GLU A 194 -11.30 -28.64 -2.46
CA GLU A 194 -10.33 -29.77 -2.38
C GLU A 194 -11.00 -31.13 -2.60
N GLU A 195 -12.29 -31.25 -2.26
CA GLU A 195 -13.11 -32.45 -2.47
C GLU A 195 -13.28 -32.84 -3.96
N ASP A 196 -13.13 -31.88 -4.89
CA ASP A 196 -13.30 -32.06 -6.35
C ASP A 196 -11.96 -32.09 -7.12
N ALA A 197 -10.83 -32.25 -6.42
CA ALA A 197 -9.47 -32.12 -6.98
C ALA A 197 -8.97 -33.34 -7.77
N PHE A 198 -9.85 -34.09 -8.42
CA PHE A 198 -9.44 -35.13 -9.37
C PHE A 198 -9.00 -34.51 -10.71
N GLU A 199 -7.79 -34.82 -11.13
CA GLU A 199 -7.22 -34.34 -12.39
C GLU A 199 -7.38 -35.37 -13.50
N PHE A 200 -7.95 -34.98 -14.64
CA PHE A 200 -8.02 -35.88 -15.78
C PHE A 200 -6.74 -35.79 -16.60
N ASN A 201 -5.90 -36.82 -16.52
CA ASN A 201 -4.73 -36.95 -17.39
C ASN A 201 -5.21 -37.33 -18.80
N LYS A 202 -5.06 -36.44 -19.77
CA LYS A 202 -5.52 -36.65 -21.15
C LYS A 202 -4.71 -37.70 -21.90
N ASP A 203 -3.42 -37.84 -21.58
CA ASP A 203 -2.51 -38.79 -22.24
C ASP A 203 -2.76 -40.22 -21.76
N ALA A 204 -3.00 -40.40 -20.45
CA ALA A 204 -3.40 -41.69 -19.87
C ALA A 204 -4.91 -41.96 -20.00
N GLY A 205 -5.70 -40.90 -20.27
CA GLY A 205 -7.15 -40.89 -20.23
C GLY A 205 -7.74 -41.21 -18.85
N LEU A 206 -6.97 -41.20 -17.76
CA LEU A 206 -7.41 -41.61 -16.42
C LEU A 206 -7.50 -40.40 -15.48
N PHE A 207 -8.36 -40.49 -14.47
CA PHE A 207 -8.36 -39.52 -13.37
C PHE A 207 -7.22 -39.82 -12.39
N VAL A 208 -6.58 -38.78 -11.90
CA VAL A 208 -5.52 -38.76 -10.90
C VAL A 208 -6.12 -38.15 -9.63
N CYS A 209 -6.00 -38.85 -8.50
CA CYS A 209 -6.43 -38.30 -7.23
C CYS A 209 -5.42 -37.26 -6.70
N PRO A 210 -5.77 -36.46 -5.69
CA PRO A 210 -4.88 -35.45 -5.10
C PRO A 210 -3.54 -36.02 -4.59
N GLU A 211 -3.53 -37.26 -4.13
CA GLU A 211 -2.33 -38.01 -3.68
C GLU A 211 -1.47 -38.56 -4.85
N GLY A 212 -1.81 -38.24 -6.10
CA GLY A 212 -1.05 -38.63 -7.28
C GLY A 212 -1.31 -40.06 -7.77
N HIS A 213 -2.25 -40.79 -7.18
CA HIS A 213 -2.61 -42.13 -7.66
C HIS A 213 -3.57 -42.05 -8.86
N MET A 214 -3.24 -42.79 -9.91
CA MET A 214 -4.11 -42.94 -11.09
C MET A 214 -5.26 -43.92 -10.82
N ALA A 215 -6.41 -43.64 -11.43
CA ALA A 215 -7.54 -44.55 -11.40
C ALA A 215 -7.16 -45.93 -11.97
N VAL A 216 -7.42 -46.99 -11.20
CA VAL A 216 -7.01 -48.36 -11.53
C VAL A 216 -7.73 -48.91 -12.77
N ARG A 217 -8.98 -48.49 -13.01
CA ARG A 217 -9.75 -48.92 -14.19
C ARG A 217 -10.80 -47.91 -14.61
N LYS A 218 -11.09 -47.87 -15.90
CA LYS A 218 -12.33 -47.28 -16.45
C LYS A 218 -13.41 -48.34 -16.46
N ALA A 219 -14.38 -48.24 -15.56
CA ALA A 219 -15.58 -49.06 -15.63
C ALA A 219 -16.71 -48.26 -16.29
N ARG A 220 -17.25 -48.75 -17.41
CA ARG A 220 -18.53 -48.27 -17.95
C ARG A 220 -19.66 -49.03 -17.27
N THR A 221 -20.21 -48.48 -16.20
CA THR A 221 -21.43 -48.99 -15.59
C THR A 221 -22.63 -48.33 -16.25
N GLY A 222 -23.18 -48.98 -17.27
CA GLY A 222 -24.38 -48.52 -17.96
C GLY A 222 -24.66 -49.34 -19.21
N LYS A 223 -25.64 -50.25 -19.14
CA LYS A 223 -26.35 -50.73 -20.33
C LYS A 223 -27.27 -49.60 -20.78
N LYS A 224 -26.97 -48.94 -21.91
CA LYS A 224 -27.99 -48.28 -22.71
C LYS A 224 -27.81 -48.67 -24.18
N TYR A 225 -28.71 -49.55 -24.59
CA TYR A 225 -29.13 -49.92 -25.94
C TYR A 225 -28.05 -50.20 -26.98
N GLN A 226 -27.76 -51.49 -27.15
CA GLN A 226 -27.45 -52.03 -28.47
C GLN A 226 -28.74 -51.93 -29.31
N ASN A 227 -28.70 -51.17 -30.41
CA ASN A 227 -29.51 -51.49 -31.58
C ASN A 227 -28.57 -51.61 -32.77
N LYS A 228 -28.74 -52.74 -33.46
CA LYS A 228 -28.15 -53.09 -34.75
C LYS A 228 -28.60 -52.13 -35.84
#